data_AF-A0A4Q1KUG4-F1
#
_entry.id   AF-A0A4Q1KUG4-F1
#
_cell.length_a   1.000
_cell.length_b   1.000
_cell.length_c   1.000
_cell.angle_alpha   90.00
_cell.angle_beta   90.00
_cell.angle_gamma   90.00
#
_symmetry.space_group_name_H-M   'P 1'
#
loop_
_entity.id
_entity.type
_entity.pdbx_description
1 polymer ?
#
loop_
_entity_poly.entity_id
_entity_poly.type
_entity_poly.pdbx_seq_one_letter_code
_entity_poly.pdbx_strand_id
1 'polypeptide(L)'
;MTTTADGLTGPTPARRPGRPRTAERAARRAGLLDGAIRIFGARGYGATTIEAVASEAGVTKRTIYQHFTDKAGLFVAAVESQHAHEHTIAGEDLESLATRIVHTLHGDQAVTLHRLVIAEALQFPDLAAAFYTHGPVSSTEALAHHLAVHLGAAPGDPVDAPTRSLAEALYTLLLGEAHRRRLLGLAPAPTVAQAREHARGAIRVVLGPRSPAP
;
A
#
# COMPACT_ATOMS: atom_id res chain seq x y z
N MET A 1 -11.85 39.70 67.46
CA MET A 1 -11.64 40.51 66.24
C MET A 1 -10.95 39.65 65.21
N THR A 2 -11.53 39.60 63.99
CA THR A 2 -10.93 39.28 62.67
C THR A 2 -10.26 37.91 62.47
N THR A 3 -10.73 36.98 61.62
CA THR A 3 -11.09 37.00 60.18
C THR A 3 -9.91 36.66 59.25
N THR A 4 -10.19 35.77 58.27
CA THR A 4 -9.49 35.46 56.99
C THR A 4 -8.25 34.56 57.10
N ALA A 5 -8.23 33.29 56.66
CA ALA A 5 -8.51 32.68 55.35
C ALA A 5 -7.48 33.07 54.26
N ASP A 6 -6.54 32.16 53.96
CA ASP A 6 -5.92 31.91 52.64
C ASP A 6 -4.87 30.80 52.81
N GLY A 7 -4.63 29.84 51.94
CA GLY A 7 -5.21 29.53 50.65
C GLY A 7 -4.69 28.13 50.26
N LEU A 8 -5.60 27.26 49.85
CA LEU A 8 -5.29 25.94 49.28
C LEU A 8 -4.78 26.13 47.84
N THR A 9 -3.46 26.19 47.64
CA THR A 9 -2.88 25.96 46.31
C THR A 9 -2.71 24.47 46.07
N GLY A 10 -3.77 23.83 45.58
CA GLY A 10 -3.67 22.53 44.93
C GLY A 10 -2.93 22.65 43.59
N PRO A 11 -2.10 21.67 43.18
CA PRO A 11 -1.42 21.71 41.90
C PRO A 11 -2.44 21.68 40.76
N THR A 12 -2.38 22.68 39.88
CA THR A 12 -3.18 22.72 38.64
C THR A 12 -2.73 21.57 37.73
N PRO A 13 -3.63 20.70 37.23
CA PRO A 13 -3.24 19.68 36.27
C PRO A 13 -2.86 20.36 34.96
N ALA A 14 -1.57 20.34 34.64
CA ALA A 14 -1.05 20.77 33.34
C ALA A 14 -1.72 19.95 32.23
N ARG A 15 -2.49 20.63 31.37
CA ARG A 15 -3.10 20.05 30.18
C ARG A 15 -2.00 19.45 29.30
N ARG A 16 -2.10 18.15 29.03
CA ARG A 16 -1.17 17.41 28.17
C ARG A 16 -1.11 18.03 26.75
N PRO A 17 0.08 18.14 26.13
CA PRO A 17 0.24 18.69 24.79
C PRO A 17 -0.54 17.87 23.76
N GLY A 18 -1.40 18.52 22.99
CA GLY A 18 -2.19 17.86 21.96
C GLY A 18 -1.36 17.48 20.74
N ARG A 19 -1.12 16.18 20.53
CA ARG A 19 -1.20 15.50 19.22
C ARG A 19 -1.18 13.94 19.31
N PRO A 20 -2.28 13.28 19.73
CA PRO A 20 -2.51 11.86 19.41
C PRO A 20 -3.31 11.64 18.11
N ARG A 21 -3.90 12.69 17.53
CA ARG A 21 -5.03 12.53 16.59
C ARG A 21 -4.67 12.07 15.16
N THR A 22 -3.45 12.24 14.67
CA THR A 22 -3.13 11.97 13.25
C THR A 22 -2.75 10.50 13.01
N ALA A 23 -1.83 9.95 13.81
CA ALA A 23 -1.41 8.55 13.70
C ALA A 23 -2.54 7.58 14.02
N GLU A 24 -3.34 7.86 15.05
CA GLU A 24 -4.53 7.07 15.40
C GLU A 24 -5.56 7.06 14.26
N ARG A 25 -5.75 8.18 13.56
CA ARG A 25 -6.66 8.25 12.40
C ARG A 25 -6.14 7.46 11.21
N ALA A 26 -4.84 7.52 10.94
CA ALA A 26 -4.22 6.71 9.89
C ALA A 26 -4.33 5.21 10.19
N ALA A 27 -4.04 4.79 11.42
CA ALA A 27 -4.17 3.40 11.86
C ALA A 27 -5.62 2.89 11.77
N ARG A 28 -6.60 3.70 12.17
CA ARG A 28 -8.03 3.37 12.02
C ARG A 28 -8.43 3.23 10.55
N ARG A 29 -7.95 4.12 9.68
CA ARG A 29 -8.22 4.02 8.24
C ARG A 29 -7.60 2.74 7.66
N ALA A 30 -6.38 2.40 8.04
CA ALA A 30 -5.74 1.14 7.63
C ALA A 30 -6.56 -0.07 8.07
N GLY A 31 -6.96 -0.15 9.34
CA GLY A 31 -7.79 -1.25 9.85
C GLY A 31 -9.15 -1.38 9.13
N LEU A 32 -9.76 -0.27 8.73
CA LEU A 32 -10.98 -0.28 7.92
C LEU A 32 -10.75 -0.88 6.52
N LEU A 33 -9.68 -0.46 5.85
CA LEU A 33 -9.34 -0.95 4.50
C LEU A 33 -8.96 -2.43 4.54
N ASP A 34 -8.23 -2.86 5.57
CA ASP A 34 -7.90 -4.26 5.82
C ASP A 34 -9.16 -5.11 6.02
N GLY A 35 -10.11 -4.62 6.83
CA GLY A 35 -11.42 -5.25 6.99
C GLY A 35 -12.20 -5.36 5.68
N ALA A 36 -12.16 -4.31 4.85
CA ALA A 36 -12.78 -4.31 3.53
C ALA A 36 -12.15 -5.36 2.60
N ILE A 37 -10.81 -5.48 2.54
CA ILE A 37 -10.13 -6.49 1.73
C ILE A 37 -10.53 -7.90 2.17
N ARG A 38 -10.56 -8.17 3.48
CA ARG A 38 -10.94 -9.49 4.01
C ARG A 38 -12.36 -9.88 3.62
N ILE A 39 -13.33 -8.96 3.79
CA ILE A 39 -14.72 -9.28 3.51
C ILE A 39 -14.99 -9.40 2.00
N PHE A 40 -14.37 -8.54 1.17
CA PHE A 40 -14.45 -8.68 -0.28
C PHE A 40 -13.84 -10.00 -0.73
N GLY A 41 -12.65 -10.36 -0.22
CA GLY A 41 -12.00 -11.63 -0.56
C GLY A 41 -12.79 -12.87 -0.12
N ALA A 42 -13.51 -12.79 1.01
CA ALA A 42 -14.29 -13.90 1.54
C ALA A 42 -15.64 -14.10 0.83
N ARG A 43 -16.29 -13.01 0.39
CA ARG A 43 -17.66 -13.04 -0.15
C ARG A 43 -17.75 -12.72 -1.64
N GLY A 44 -16.68 -12.25 -2.25
CA GLY A 44 -16.70 -11.63 -3.57
C GLY A 44 -17.11 -10.15 -3.52
N TYR A 45 -16.81 -9.43 -4.59
CA TYR A 45 -17.11 -7.99 -4.67
C TYR A 45 -18.62 -7.76 -4.82
N GLY A 46 -19.28 -8.54 -5.68
CA GLY A 46 -20.72 -8.41 -5.96
C GLY A 46 -21.60 -8.62 -4.73
N ALA A 47 -21.35 -9.71 -3.99
CA ALA A 47 -22.17 -10.09 -2.84
C ALA A 47 -21.86 -9.30 -1.55
N THR A 48 -20.85 -8.45 -1.56
CA THR A 48 -20.50 -7.62 -0.39
C THR A 48 -21.25 -6.29 -0.40
N THR A 49 -21.87 -5.97 0.74
CA THR A 49 -22.51 -4.67 1.01
C THR A 49 -21.64 -3.81 1.93
N ILE A 50 -21.86 -2.49 1.93
CA ILE A 50 -21.16 -1.57 2.85
C ILE A 50 -21.49 -1.90 4.31
N GLU A 51 -22.70 -2.36 4.60
CA GLU A 51 -23.12 -2.80 5.93
C GLU A 51 -22.30 -4.00 6.41
N ALA A 52 -22.08 -4.98 5.53
CA ALA A 52 -21.23 -6.13 5.86
C ALA A 52 -19.79 -5.69 6.14
N VAL A 53 -19.26 -4.75 5.36
CA VAL A 53 -17.92 -4.18 5.60
C VAL A 53 -17.87 -3.45 6.93
N ALA A 54 -18.87 -2.62 7.25
CA ALA A 54 -18.94 -1.88 8.49
C ALA A 54 -18.93 -2.83 9.71
N SER A 55 -19.74 -3.89 9.64
CA SER A 55 -19.78 -4.93 10.68
C SER A 55 -18.43 -5.63 10.85
N GLU A 56 -17.77 -6.00 9.75
CA GLU A 56 -16.49 -6.71 9.78
C GLU A 56 -15.34 -5.83 10.30
N ALA A 57 -15.35 -4.55 9.94
CA ALA A 57 -14.33 -3.59 10.37
C ALA A 57 -14.60 -2.99 11.76
N GLY A 58 -15.71 -3.35 12.41
CA GLY A 58 -16.09 -2.80 13.72
C GLY A 58 -16.40 -1.29 13.69
N VAL A 59 -16.89 -0.78 12.56
CA VAL A 59 -17.25 0.64 12.38
C VAL A 59 -18.72 0.80 11.99
N THR A 60 -19.21 2.03 12.02
CA THR A 60 -20.58 2.32 11.54
C THR A 60 -20.59 2.57 10.03
N LYS A 61 -21.74 2.33 9.38
CA LYS A 61 -21.98 2.73 7.98
C LYS A 61 -21.63 4.21 7.75
N ARG A 62 -22.04 5.08 8.69
CA ARG A 62 -21.73 6.52 8.66
C ARG A 62 -20.22 6.78 8.62
N THR A 63 -19.43 6.02 9.38
CA THR A 63 -17.97 6.14 9.38
C THR A 63 -17.38 5.82 8.01
N ILE A 64 -17.89 4.78 7.32
CA ILE A 64 -17.44 4.47 5.96
C ILE A 64 -17.77 5.62 5.00
N TYR A 65 -19.00 6.13 5.02
CA TYR A 65 -19.41 7.24 4.13
C TYR A 65 -18.72 8.58 4.41
N GLN A 66 -18.16 8.76 5.61
CA GLN A 66 -17.31 9.92 5.91
C GLN A 66 -15.97 9.88 5.18
N HIS A 67 -15.52 8.68 4.77
CA HIS A 67 -14.24 8.47 4.12
C HIS A 67 -14.38 8.10 2.63
N PHE A 68 -15.47 7.47 2.24
CA PHE A 68 -15.66 6.90 0.91
C PHE A 68 -17.08 7.13 0.41
N THR A 69 -17.22 7.59 -0.83
CA THR A 69 -18.52 7.90 -1.43
C THR A 69 -19.40 6.65 -1.58
N ASP A 70 -18.80 5.53 -1.97
CA ASP A 70 -19.49 4.28 -2.26
C ASP A 70 -18.56 3.05 -2.12
N LYS A 71 -19.07 1.87 -2.50
CA LYS A 71 -18.33 0.60 -2.48
C LYS A 71 -17.14 0.59 -3.45
N ALA A 72 -17.25 1.26 -4.59
CA ALA A 72 -16.14 1.36 -5.55
C ALA A 72 -15.03 2.26 -5.01
N GLY A 73 -15.36 3.40 -4.41
CA GLY A 73 -14.40 4.28 -3.74
C GLY A 73 -13.72 3.61 -2.54
N LEU A 74 -14.44 2.80 -1.76
CA LEU A 74 -13.83 1.99 -0.70
C LEU A 74 -12.85 0.95 -1.28
N PHE A 75 -13.22 0.30 -2.38
CA PHE A 75 -12.34 -0.66 -3.05
C PHE A 75 -11.08 0.02 -3.59
N VAL A 76 -11.21 1.14 -4.30
CA VAL A 76 -10.07 1.93 -4.81
C VAL A 76 -9.13 2.32 -3.68
N ALA A 77 -9.67 2.84 -2.58
CA ALA A 77 -8.86 3.18 -1.42
C ALA A 77 -8.13 1.97 -0.81
N ALA A 78 -8.73 0.78 -0.85
CA ALA A 78 -8.10 -0.45 -0.41
C ALA A 78 -6.95 -0.86 -1.35
N VAL A 79 -7.14 -0.76 -2.67
CA VAL A 79 -6.08 -0.96 -3.67
C VAL A 79 -4.92 0.01 -3.42
N GLU A 80 -5.22 1.30 -3.31
CA GLU A 80 -4.23 2.35 -3.04
C GLU A 80 -3.48 2.07 -1.74
N SER A 81 -4.13 1.58 -0.68
CA SER A 81 -3.42 1.29 0.57
C SER A 81 -2.36 0.19 0.45
N GLN A 82 -2.58 -0.80 -0.43
CA GLN A 82 -1.61 -1.87 -0.69
C GLN A 82 -0.53 -1.41 -1.67
N HIS A 83 -0.83 -0.42 -2.51
CA HIS A 83 0.08 0.15 -3.50
C HIS A 83 0.56 1.54 -3.13
N ALA A 84 0.41 1.96 -1.87
CA ALA A 84 0.82 3.26 -1.32
C ALA A 84 2.36 3.33 -1.18
N HIS A 85 3.05 2.89 -2.23
CA HIS A 85 4.43 3.19 -2.50
C HIS A 85 4.66 4.62 -2.96
N GLU A 86 3.57 5.34 -3.24
CA GLU A 86 3.49 6.76 -3.60
C GLU A 86 3.96 7.72 -2.50
N HIS A 87 4.01 7.28 -1.24
CA HIS A 87 4.87 7.95 -0.28
C HIS A 87 6.30 7.49 -0.53
N THR A 88 6.89 7.98 -1.62
CA THR A 88 8.35 7.98 -1.80
C THR A 88 8.92 8.48 -0.49
N ILE A 89 9.53 7.57 0.27
CA ILE A 89 10.25 7.99 1.46
C ILE A 89 11.40 8.83 0.91
N ALA A 90 11.48 10.10 1.30
CA ALA A 90 12.49 10.99 0.75
C ALA A 90 13.89 10.34 0.90
N GLY A 91 14.59 10.15 -0.23
CA GLY A 91 15.88 9.46 -0.26
C GLY A 91 15.82 7.92 -0.32
N GLU A 92 14.65 7.31 -0.53
CA GLU A 92 14.53 5.87 -0.75
C GLU A 92 15.23 5.46 -2.05
N ASP A 93 16.11 4.46 -1.96
CA ASP A 93 16.78 3.89 -3.12
C ASP A 93 15.90 2.85 -3.84
N LEU A 94 16.29 2.50 -5.07
CA LEU A 94 15.57 1.54 -5.90
C LEU A 94 15.43 0.17 -5.23
N GLU A 95 16.46 -0.30 -4.52
CA GLU A 95 16.42 -1.60 -3.82
C GLU A 95 15.38 -1.60 -2.70
N SER A 96 15.30 -0.52 -1.92
CA SER A 96 14.37 -0.37 -0.81
C SER A 96 12.92 -0.31 -1.31
N LEU A 97 12.67 0.47 -2.37
CA LEU A 97 11.35 0.47 -3.02
C LEU A 97 10.98 -0.92 -3.54
N ALA A 98 11.87 -1.57 -4.30
CA ALA A 98 11.61 -2.90 -4.86
C ALA A 98 11.38 -3.95 -3.77
N THR A 99 12.15 -3.90 -2.68
CA THR A 99 11.96 -4.75 -1.49
C THR A 99 10.57 -4.55 -0.89
N ARG A 100 10.15 -3.30 -0.76
CA ARG A 100 8.85 -2.93 -0.19
C ARG A 100 7.69 -3.37 -1.09
N ILE A 101 7.83 -3.23 -2.40
CA ILE A 101 6.87 -3.77 -3.38
C ILE A 101 6.73 -5.28 -3.22
N VAL A 102 7.83 -6.03 -3.19
CA VAL A 102 7.77 -7.50 -3.01
C VAL A 102 7.13 -7.86 -1.67
N HIS A 103 7.59 -7.27 -0.58
CA HIS A 103 7.07 -7.59 0.75
C HIS A 103 5.58 -7.30 0.88
N THR A 104 5.12 -6.14 0.40
CA THR A 104 3.70 -5.76 0.51
C THR A 104 2.83 -6.56 -0.45
N LEU A 105 3.19 -6.64 -1.73
CA LEU A 105 2.32 -7.25 -2.74
C LEU A 105 2.26 -8.79 -2.65
N HIS A 106 3.25 -9.42 -2.02
CA HIS A 106 3.21 -10.86 -1.70
C HIS A 106 2.56 -11.16 -0.34
N GLY A 107 2.18 -10.12 0.42
CA GLY A 107 1.47 -10.25 1.69
C GLY A 107 0.05 -10.82 1.52
N ASP A 108 -0.50 -11.40 2.58
CA ASP A 108 -1.79 -12.12 2.53
C ASP A 108 -2.96 -11.22 2.04
N GLN A 109 -2.96 -9.94 2.44
CA GLN A 109 -3.98 -8.98 2.04
C GLN A 109 -3.91 -8.65 0.54
N ALA A 110 -2.73 -8.31 0.04
CA ALA A 110 -2.52 -8.01 -1.37
C ALA A 110 -2.81 -9.22 -2.27
N VAL A 111 -2.44 -10.43 -1.84
CA VAL A 111 -2.77 -11.69 -2.52
C VAL A 111 -4.28 -11.94 -2.53
N THR A 112 -4.96 -11.67 -1.42
CA THR A 112 -6.43 -11.78 -1.33
C THR A 112 -7.11 -10.82 -2.30
N LEU A 113 -6.64 -9.57 -2.35
CA LEU A 113 -7.14 -8.54 -3.25
C LEU A 113 -6.92 -8.90 -4.73
N HIS A 114 -5.72 -9.39 -5.09
CA HIS A 114 -5.45 -9.84 -6.46
C HIS A 114 -6.36 -10.99 -6.88
N ARG A 115 -6.52 -12.01 -6.03
CA ARG A 115 -7.42 -13.15 -6.31
C ARG A 115 -8.85 -12.71 -6.52
N LEU A 116 -9.34 -11.82 -5.65
CA LEU A 116 -10.66 -11.22 -5.78
C LEU A 116 -10.83 -10.56 -7.15
N VAL A 117 -9.88 -9.70 -7.54
CA VAL A 117 -9.97 -8.98 -8.82
C VAL A 117 -9.97 -9.94 -10.00
N ILE A 118 -9.11 -10.95 -10.00
CA ILE A 118 -9.08 -11.96 -11.06
C ILE A 118 -10.41 -12.72 -11.15
N ALA A 119 -10.96 -13.11 -10.00
CA ALA A 119 -12.24 -13.84 -9.96
C ALA A 119 -13.43 -13.01 -10.45
N GLU A 120 -13.41 -11.70 -10.18
CA GLU A 120 -14.52 -10.78 -10.46
C GLU A 120 -14.40 -10.06 -11.80
N ALA A 121 -13.22 -10.08 -12.45
CA ALA A 121 -12.91 -9.27 -13.63
C ALA A 121 -13.88 -9.46 -14.81
N LEU A 122 -14.42 -10.67 -15.00
CA LEU A 122 -15.38 -10.94 -16.08
C LEU A 122 -16.76 -10.33 -15.80
N GLN A 123 -17.15 -10.23 -14.52
CA GLN A 123 -18.45 -9.68 -14.13
C GLN A 123 -18.37 -8.17 -13.87
N PHE A 124 -17.24 -7.69 -13.38
CA PHE A 124 -16.99 -6.31 -13.01
C PHE A 124 -15.71 -5.78 -13.69
N PRO A 125 -15.72 -5.53 -15.01
CA PRO A 125 -14.54 -5.06 -15.74
C PRO A 125 -14.02 -3.71 -15.23
N ASP A 126 -14.92 -2.81 -14.82
CA ASP A 126 -14.54 -1.51 -14.24
C ASP A 126 -13.77 -1.66 -12.93
N LEU A 127 -14.07 -2.71 -12.14
CA LEU A 127 -13.33 -3.03 -10.91
C LEU A 127 -11.88 -3.43 -11.24
N ALA A 128 -11.71 -4.26 -12.26
CA ALA A 128 -10.39 -4.68 -12.71
C ALA A 128 -9.59 -3.51 -13.32
N ALA A 129 -10.24 -2.63 -14.08
CA ALA A 129 -9.63 -1.42 -14.62
C ALA A 129 -9.19 -0.46 -13.50
N ALA A 130 -10.04 -0.26 -12.48
CA ALA A 130 -9.71 0.54 -11.31
C ALA A 130 -8.55 -0.06 -10.52
N PHE A 131 -8.55 -1.39 -10.30
CA PHE A 131 -7.43 -2.09 -9.68
C PHE A 131 -6.12 -1.83 -10.43
N TYR A 132 -6.12 -1.99 -11.76
CA TYR A 132 -4.92 -1.80 -12.58
C TYR A 132 -4.39 -0.36 -12.54
N THR A 133 -5.31 0.61 -12.64
CA THR A 133 -4.98 2.04 -12.65
C THR A 133 -4.43 2.52 -11.30
N HIS A 134 -5.09 2.15 -10.20
CA HIS A 134 -4.72 2.62 -8.85
C HIS A 134 -3.66 1.75 -8.16
N GLY A 135 -3.20 0.67 -8.80
CA GLY A 135 -2.21 -0.24 -8.23
C GLY A 135 -0.98 -0.45 -9.12
N PRO A 136 -1.02 -1.41 -10.06
CA PRO A 136 0.09 -1.70 -10.97
C PRO A 136 0.67 -0.50 -11.72
N VAL A 137 -0.17 0.38 -12.27
CA VAL A 137 0.32 1.58 -13.00
C VAL A 137 1.11 2.50 -12.07
N SER A 138 0.56 2.81 -10.89
CA SER A 138 1.24 3.63 -9.89
C SER A 138 2.57 3.02 -9.43
N SER A 139 2.60 1.70 -9.18
CA SER A 139 3.83 1.00 -8.77
C SER A 139 4.91 1.02 -9.85
N THR A 140 4.51 0.88 -11.11
CA THR A 140 5.42 0.93 -12.26
C THR A 140 5.96 2.33 -12.45
N GLU A 141 5.14 3.37 -12.28
CA GLU A 141 5.59 4.77 -12.37
C GLU A 141 6.58 5.12 -11.26
N ALA A 142 6.35 4.65 -10.04
CA ALA A 142 7.30 4.81 -8.94
C ALA A 142 8.63 4.12 -9.26
N LEU A 143 8.60 2.86 -9.72
CA LEU A 143 9.80 2.16 -10.15
C LEU A 143 10.54 2.91 -11.27
N ALA A 144 9.83 3.50 -12.23
CA ALA A 144 10.41 4.25 -13.33
C ALA A 144 11.21 5.48 -12.83
N HIS A 145 10.66 6.24 -11.89
CA HIS A 145 11.36 7.38 -11.29
C HIS A 145 12.59 6.95 -10.48
N HIS A 146 12.47 5.92 -9.63
CA HIS A 146 13.61 5.44 -8.85
C HIS A 146 14.69 4.80 -9.71
N LEU A 147 14.29 4.12 -10.79
CA LEU A 147 15.22 3.57 -11.75
C LEU A 147 15.97 4.69 -12.47
N ALA A 148 15.28 5.73 -12.96
CA ALA A 148 15.92 6.88 -13.61
C ALA A 148 17.00 7.51 -12.73
N VAL A 149 16.68 7.77 -11.46
CA VAL A 149 17.65 8.30 -10.48
C VAL A 149 18.81 7.33 -10.25
N HIS A 150 18.53 6.03 -10.15
CA HIS A 150 19.57 5.00 -10.05
C HIS A 150 20.49 4.96 -11.29
N LEU A 151 19.98 5.33 -12.48
CA LEU A 151 20.77 5.43 -13.70
C LEU A 151 21.49 6.78 -13.87
N GLY A 152 21.34 7.72 -12.93
CA GLY A 152 22.04 9.00 -12.91
C GLY A 152 21.22 10.22 -13.33
N ALA A 153 19.91 10.07 -13.56
CA ALA A 153 19.03 11.23 -13.78
C ALA A 153 18.87 12.06 -12.49
N ALA A 154 18.60 13.36 -12.62
CA ALA A 154 18.31 14.20 -11.46
C ALA A 154 16.90 13.89 -10.93
N PRO A 155 16.65 13.98 -9.61
CA PRO A 155 15.31 13.83 -9.06
C PRO A 155 14.34 14.84 -9.68
N GLY A 156 13.24 14.34 -10.26
CA GLY A 156 12.21 15.15 -10.91
C GLY A 156 12.36 15.30 -12.43
N ASP A 157 13.45 14.80 -13.01
CA ASP A 157 13.60 14.75 -14.48
C ASP A 157 12.51 13.85 -15.11
N PRO A 158 12.02 14.18 -16.31
CA PRO A 158 11.12 13.31 -17.04
C PRO A 158 11.76 11.94 -17.30
N VAL A 159 11.03 10.86 -16.96
CA VAL A 159 11.51 9.50 -17.23
C VAL A 159 11.32 9.15 -18.71
N ASP A 160 12.42 8.77 -19.38
CA ASP A 160 12.43 8.38 -20.79
C ASP A 160 11.77 7.01 -21.05
N ALA A 161 11.46 6.74 -22.32
CA ALA A 161 10.76 5.51 -22.72
C ALA A 161 11.56 4.20 -22.46
N PRO A 162 12.89 4.15 -22.69
CA PRO A 162 13.70 2.99 -22.32
C PRO A 162 13.67 2.69 -20.82
N THR A 163 13.76 3.71 -19.96
CA THR A 163 13.72 3.54 -18.50
C THR A 163 12.35 3.07 -18.04
N ARG A 164 11.25 3.59 -18.62
CA ARG A 164 9.90 3.08 -18.36
C ARG A 164 9.76 1.59 -18.72
N SER A 165 10.30 1.19 -19.87
CA SER A 165 10.29 -0.22 -20.31
C SER A 165 11.08 -1.12 -19.34
N LEU A 166 12.22 -0.64 -18.83
CA LEU A 166 12.99 -1.37 -17.81
C LEU A 166 12.24 -1.44 -16.47
N ALA A 167 11.49 -0.41 -16.09
CA ALA A 167 10.67 -0.42 -14.88
C ALA A 167 9.50 -1.41 -14.98
N GLU A 168 8.85 -1.51 -16.15
CA GLU A 168 7.84 -2.54 -16.44
C GLU A 168 8.42 -3.96 -16.37
N ALA A 169 9.62 -4.17 -16.95
CA ALA A 169 10.32 -5.43 -16.86
C ALA A 169 10.70 -5.78 -15.41
N LEU A 170 11.16 -4.79 -14.63
CA LEU A 170 11.44 -4.96 -13.21
C LEU A 170 10.18 -5.34 -12.45
N TYR A 171 9.07 -4.61 -12.61
CA TYR A 171 7.79 -4.92 -11.96
C TYR A 171 7.33 -6.35 -12.27
N THR A 172 7.44 -6.77 -13.53
CA THR A 172 7.13 -8.14 -13.97
C THR A 172 7.97 -9.19 -13.22
N LEU A 173 9.27 -8.93 -13.02
CA LEU A 173 10.16 -9.84 -12.29
C LEU A 173 9.90 -9.84 -10.77
N LEU A 174 9.53 -8.70 -10.18
CA LEU A 174 9.12 -8.62 -8.77
C LEU A 174 7.83 -9.41 -8.52
N LEU A 175 6.93 -9.49 -9.50
CA LEU A 175 5.64 -10.19 -9.43
C LEU A 175 5.63 -11.53 -10.21
N GLY A 176 6.81 -12.13 -10.41
CA GLY A 176 6.99 -13.38 -11.17
C GLY A 176 6.54 -14.66 -10.46
N GLU A 177 7.26 -15.77 -10.67
CA GLU A 177 6.89 -17.11 -10.17
C GLU A 177 6.63 -17.16 -8.65
N ALA A 178 7.39 -16.41 -7.85
CA ALA A 178 7.17 -16.33 -6.40
C ALA A 178 5.76 -15.79 -6.06
N HIS A 179 5.31 -14.74 -6.75
CA HIS A 179 3.97 -14.16 -6.56
C HIS A 179 2.89 -15.13 -7.04
N ARG A 180 3.11 -15.82 -8.17
CA ARG A 180 2.18 -16.85 -8.67
C ARG A 180 1.98 -17.96 -7.64
N ARG A 181 3.04 -18.43 -6.98
CA ARG A 181 2.94 -19.43 -5.90
C ARG A 181 2.14 -18.91 -4.71
N ARG A 182 2.28 -17.63 -4.34
CA ARG A 182 1.44 -16.98 -3.33
C ARG A 182 -0.03 -16.95 -3.73
N LEU A 183 -0.33 -16.53 -4.97
CA LEU A 183 -1.67 -16.54 -5.55
C LEU A 183 -2.30 -17.94 -5.60
N LEU A 184 -1.49 -19.01 -5.65
CA LEU A 184 -1.98 -20.39 -5.63
C LEU A 184 -1.97 -21.03 -4.23
N GLY A 185 -1.53 -20.30 -3.19
CA GLY A 185 -1.47 -20.82 -1.82
C GLY A 185 -0.35 -21.85 -1.61
N LEU A 186 0.63 -21.88 -2.51
CA LEU A 186 1.73 -22.85 -2.53
C LEU A 186 2.97 -22.36 -1.74
N ALA A 187 2.95 -21.12 -1.25
CA ALA A 187 4.04 -20.53 -0.49
C ALA A 187 3.50 -19.59 0.60
N PRO A 188 4.19 -19.45 1.75
CA PRO A 188 3.87 -18.44 2.76
C PRO A 188 4.32 -17.04 2.32
N ALA A 189 3.84 -16.00 3.01
CA ALA A 189 4.31 -14.63 2.79
C ALA A 189 5.82 -14.52 3.06
N PRO A 190 6.57 -13.75 2.25
CA PRO A 190 8.01 -13.61 2.44
C PRO A 190 8.34 -12.75 3.67
N THR A 191 9.42 -13.08 4.35
CA THR A 191 10.08 -12.16 5.27
C THR A 191 10.67 -10.97 4.52
N VAL A 192 10.96 -9.87 5.23
CA VAL A 192 11.66 -8.70 4.63
C VAL A 192 13.00 -9.09 4.01
N ALA A 193 13.74 -10.03 4.63
CA ALA A 193 15.01 -10.50 4.10
C ALA A 193 14.84 -11.23 2.76
N GLN A 194 13.85 -12.13 2.65
CA GLN A 194 13.53 -12.82 1.41
C GLN A 194 13.03 -11.85 0.32
N ALA A 195 12.22 -10.87 0.69
CA ALA A 195 11.75 -9.84 -0.22
C ALA A 195 12.92 -9.01 -0.79
N ARG A 196 13.89 -8.65 0.05
CA ARG A 196 15.11 -7.94 -0.37
C ARG A 196 15.97 -8.78 -1.30
N GLU A 197 16.14 -10.06 -1.00
CA GLU A 197 16.89 -10.99 -1.85
C GLU A 197 16.26 -11.10 -3.24
N HIS A 198 14.93 -11.27 -3.31
CA HIS A 198 14.18 -11.28 -4.58
C HIS A 198 14.35 -9.95 -5.32
N ALA A 199 14.16 -8.80 -4.66
CA ALA A 199 14.33 -7.49 -5.26
C ALA A 199 15.72 -7.30 -5.88
N ARG A 200 16.79 -7.64 -5.15
CA ARG A 200 18.17 -7.60 -5.65
C ARG A 200 18.37 -8.49 -6.88
N GLY A 201 17.82 -9.70 -6.85
CA GLY A 201 17.87 -10.62 -7.98
C GLY A 201 17.22 -10.03 -9.23
N ALA A 202 16.01 -9.47 -9.08
CA ALA A 202 15.28 -8.83 -10.16
C ALA A 202 16.02 -7.61 -10.74
N ILE A 203 16.53 -6.72 -9.89
CA ILE A 203 17.32 -5.56 -10.30
C ILE A 203 18.56 -5.98 -11.09
N ARG A 204 19.28 -7.01 -10.62
CA ARG A 204 20.47 -7.53 -11.32
C ARG A 204 20.16 -8.06 -12.71
N VAL A 205 19.02 -8.74 -12.87
CA VAL A 205 18.57 -9.25 -14.19
C VAL A 205 18.24 -8.11 -15.14
N VAL A 206 17.53 -7.08 -14.66
CA VAL A 206 17.10 -5.94 -15.50
C VAL A 206 18.28 -5.06 -15.91
N LEU A 207 19.18 -4.76 -14.97
CA LEU A 207 20.31 -3.86 -15.22
C LEU A 207 21.50 -4.57 -15.87
N GLY A 208 21.56 -5.91 -15.78
CA GLY A 208 22.69 -6.71 -16.19
C GLY A 208 23.96 -6.41 -15.36
N PRO A 209 25.07 -7.10 -15.66
CA PRO A 209 26.39 -6.64 -15.24
C PRO A 209 26.74 -5.41 -16.07
N ARG A 210 26.38 -4.20 -15.62
CA ARG A 210 26.91 -2.99 -16.26
C ARG A 210 28.42 -2.98 -16.04
N SER A 211 29.20 -3.10 -17.12
CA SER A 211 30.61 -2.70 -17.08
C SER A 211 30.68 -1.26 -16.56
N PRO A 212 31.63 -0.92 -15.66
CA PRO A 212 31.84 0.47 -15.29
C PRO A 212 32.06 1.28 -16.58
N ALA A 213 31.42 2.44 -16.68
CA ALA A 213 31.64 3.36 -17.79
C ALA A 213 33.15 3.60 -17.95
N PRO A 214 33.68 3.66 -19.19
CA PRO A 214 35.10 3.86 -19.45
C PRO A 214 35.60 5.20 -18.91
#